data_AF-A0A3D1JEZ3-F1
#
_entry.id   AF-A0A3D1JEZ3-F1
#
_cell.length_a   1.000
_cell.length_b   1.000
_cell.length_c   1.000
_cell.angle_alpha   90.00
_cell.angle_beta   90.00
_cell.angle_gamma   90.00
#
_symmetry.space_group_name_H-M   'P 1'
#
loop_
_entity.id
_entity.type
_entity.pdbx_description
1 polymer ?
#
loop_
_entity_poly.entity_id
_entity_poly.type
_entity_poly.pdbx_seq_one_letter_code
_entity_poly.pdbx_strand_id
1 'polypeptide(L)'
;MIRHLIMSDEPLLVEDAKRIASQSLDFALLVSGGLSEETWKSIDGLLDDLVRSLKPGGLLFVQGLPIHLPSLGVYLDQRLNFKYWIVLESSIKQFTNGLPSVHSGLLMFVKGHHFEINKVRTPHEYCKACERTLKDWGGKAHLMNPAGAAISDVWKAQNAEDNYTSLSEAFYQRILSLVDVNGKEIIGWAGPTHALPTSPTPKRVSENKIQYQPSLFSVLEPHQTNPKSEEPIGEFPGFNVILEGDALEILRRYPNESIDLVFADPPYNLDKSYNVYNDELAGKEYLTWCNQWLEEYVRILKPTGSLFVLNLPHWSMYHADYLNRQLYLQNWIVWDALSEPRGKLMPAHYSLLFYTKQKEGFTFNYEALKNIDSRLYCLRRACIRSRKLRGENQQELLTDLWWNIHRIKHRRDRDYHPCQLPEALLERIILLTTNPNDVVLDALAGTGTTIITAAKLSRRFVGIDIDPFYVELMQRKIKEVQLNGEVIRPSINRSKTGLTKKELQLELRSLAKKLGRLPTPEDVEIYGKYDLKVYLNVFPTWGKAIKAAKLEISDEKKC
;
A
#
# COMPACT_ATOMS: atom_id res chain seq x y z
N MET A 1 -16.81 -25.82 -9.78
CA MET A 1 -18.02 -25.94 -8.95
C MET A 1 -17.59 -26.50 -7.60
N ILE A 2 -17.83 -25.77 -6.50
CA ILE A 2 -17.47 -26.24 -5.16
C ILE A 2 -18.40 -27.37 -4.78
N ARG A 3 -17.86 -28.59 -4.72
CA ARG A 3 -18.66 -29.81 -4.55
C ARG A 3 -18.94 -30.12 -3.09
N HIS A 4 -18.01 -29.74 -2.20
CA HIS A 4 -18.13 -29.93 -0.77
C HIS A 4 -17.49 -28.74 -0.04
N LEU A 5 -18.33 -27.98 0.66
CA LEU A 5 -17.91 -26.91 1.55
C LEU A 5 -18.32 -27.30 2.96
N ILE A 6 -17.32 -27.57 3.81
CA ILE A 6 -17.53 -27.85 5.22
C ILE A 6 -17.73 -26.51 5.91
N MET A 7 -18.92 -26.31 6.48
CA MET A 7 -19.23 -25.14 7.30
C MET A 7 -19.28 -25.59 8.75
N SER A 8 -18.50 -24.91 9.59
CA SER A 8 -18.41 -25.20 11.03
C SER A 8 -18.87 -23.99 11.83
N ASP A 9 -19.42 -24.23 13.01
CA ASP A 9 -19.90 -23.17 13.90
C ASP A 9 -19.43 -23.40 15.34
N GLU A 10 -19.51 -22.36 16.16
CA GLU A 10 -19.18 -22.48 17.58
C GLU A 10 -20.25 -23.28 18.35
N PRO A 11 -19.86 -24.06 19.37
CA PRO A 11 -18.52 -24.21 19.95
C PRO A 11 -17.65 -25.28 19.26
N LEU A 12 -18.16 -26.00 18.25
CA LEU A 12 -17.48 -27.13 17.63
C LEU A 12 -16.38 -26.73 16.63
N LEU A 13 -16.26 -25.45 16.29
CA LEU A 13 -15.33 -24.92 15.28
C LEU A 13 -13.92 -25.51 15.37
N VAL A 14 -13.34 -25.53 16.59
CA VAL A 14 -11.99 -26.06 16.83
C VAL A 14 -11.95 -27.59 16.69
N GLU A 15 -12.94 -28.29 17.25
CA GLU A 15 -13.02 -29.75 17.13
C GLU A 15 -13.23 -30.20 15.68
N ASP A 16 -14.06 -29.49 14.93
CA ASP A 16 -14.34 -29.76 13.54
C ASP A 16 -13.07 -29.60 12.71
N ALA A 17 -12.35 -28.49 12.87
CA ALA A 17 -11.07 -28.27 12.19
C ALA A 17 -10.05 -29.38 12.50
N LYS A 18 -9.99 -29.82 13.77
CA LYS A 18 -9.13 -30.92 14.21
C LYS A 18 -9.47 -32.26 13.55
N ARG A 19 -10.75 -32.53 13.29
CA ARG A 19 -11.21 -33.78 12.66
C ARG A 19 -10.95 -33.82 11.14
N ILE A 20 -10.69 -32.68 10.50
CA ILE A 20 -10.38 -32.64 9.07
C ILE A 20 -9.08 -33.39 8.79
N ALA A 21 -9.10 -34.28 7.79
CA ALA A 21 -7.94 -35.05 7.40
C ALA A 21 -6.80 -34.13 6.89
N SER A 22 -5.55 -34.49 7.19
CA SER A 22 -4.41 -33.71 6.71
C SER A 22 -4.34 -33.70 5.18
N GLN A 23 -3.97 -32.56 4.59
CA GLN A 23 -3.85 -32.38 3.13
C GLN A 23 -5.11 -32.77 2.33
N SER A 24 -6.30 -32.46 2.87
CA SER A 24 -7.58 -32.75 2.23
C SER A 24 -8.25 -31.52 1.61
N LEU A 25 -7.96 -30.32 2.11
CA LEU A 25 -8.60 -29.07 1.69
C LEU A 25 -7.84 -28.38 0.57
N ASP A 26 -8.56 -27.88 -0.43
CA ASP A 26 -8.04 -26.99 -1.48
C ASP A 26 -8.05 -25.53 -1.01
N PHE A 27 -9.01 -25.16 -0.14
CA PHE A 27 -8.99 -23.88 0.55
C PHE A 27 -9.64 -23.93 1.94
N ALA A 28 -9.30 -22.96 2.79
CA ALA A 28 -9.95 -22.70 4.06
C ALA A 28 -10.22 -21.19 4.20
N LEU A 29 -11.37 -20.82 4.75
CA LEU A 29 -11.78 -19.44 5.02
C LEU A 29 -12.17 -19.28 6.49
N LEU A 30 -11.38 -18.51 7.23
CA LEU A 30 -11.66 -18.16 8.63
C LEU A 30 -12.12 -16.70 8.71
N VAL A 31 -13.33 -16.48 9.22
CA VAL A 31 -13.87 -15.15 9.52
C VAL A 31 -13.57 -14.85 10.99
N SER A 32 -12.34 -14.43 11.26
CA SER A 32 -11.81 -14.29 12.61
C SER A 32 -12.56 -13.22 13.42
N GLY A 33 -13.08 -12.18 12.76
CA GLY A 33 -13.89 -11.15 13.42
C GLY A 33 -15.24 -11.64 13.97
N GLY A 34 -15.70 -12.82 13.55
CA GLY A 34 -16.92 -13.46 14.05
C GLY A 34 -16.67 -14.48 15.17
N LEU A 35 -15.44 -14.66 15.65
CA LEU A 35 -15.15 -15.63 16.69
C LEU A 35 -15.56 -15.14 18.07
N SER A 36 -16.02 -16.05 18.93
CA SER A 36 -16.16 -15.80 20.36
C SER A 36 -14.80 -15.63 21.03
N GLU A 37 -14.82 -15.04 22.24
CA GLU A 37 -13.62 -14.88 23.06
C GLU A 37 -12.95 -16.21 23.42
N GLU A 38 -13.74 -17.25 23.69
CA GLU A 38 -13.22 -18.57 24.03
C GLU A 38 -12.46 -19.19 22.86
N THR A 39 -13.02 -19.13 21.65
CA THR A 39 -12.35 -19.62 20.44
C THR A 39 -11.13 -18.77 20.10
N TRP A 40 -11.18 -17.45 20.31
CA TRP A 40 -10.04 -16.57 20.08
C TRP A 40 -8.82 -16.96 20.93
N LYS A 41 -9.04 -17.40 22.19
CA LYS A 41 -7.95 -17.92 23.06
C LYS A 41 -7.28 -19.18 22.50
N SER A 42 -7.97 -19.90 21.62
CA SER A 42 -7.48 -21.14 20.98
C SER A 42 -7.17 -20.96 19.49
N ILE A 43 -7.04 -19.71 19.01
CA ILE A 43 -6.91 -19.41 17.58
C ILE A 43 -5.68 -20.05 16.95
N ASP A 44 -4.56 -20.11 17.66
CA ASP A 44 -3.31 -20.72 17.15
C ASP A 44 -3.50 -22.21 16.84
N GLY A 45 -4.20 -22.94 17.72
CA GLY A 45 -4.53 -24.35 17.51
C GLY A 45 -5.47 -24.56 16.33
N LEU A 46 -6.48 -23.69 16.19
CA LEU A 46 -7.37 -23.69 15.03
C LEU A 46 -6.60 -23.43 13.73
N LEU A 47 -5.71 -22.43 13.71
CA LEU A 47 -4.88 -22.11 12.55
C LEU A 47 -3.94 -23.26 12.20
N ASP A 48 -3.29 -23.90 13.17
CA ASP A 48 -2.43 -25.06 12.94
C ASP A 48 -3.21 -26.24 12.32
N ASP A 49 -4.44 -26.49 12.79
CA ASP A 49 -5.32 -27.51 12.24
C ASP A 49 -5.75 -27.20 10.79
N LEU A 50 -6.06 -25.94 10.49
CA LEU A 50 -6.36 -25.52 9.11
C LEU A 50 -5.13 -25.64 8.20
N VAL A 51 -3.95 -25.19 8.67
CA VAL A 51 -2.67 -25.32 7.95
C VAL A 51 -2.37 -26.79 7.65
N ARG A 52 -2.51 -27.68 8.64
CA ARG A 52 -2.32 -29.14 8.49
C ARG A 52 -3.27 -29.73 7.44
N SER A 53 -4.51 -29.24 7.40
CA SER A 53 -5.58 -29.74 6.54
C SER A 53 -5.45 -29.31 5.08
N LEU A 54 -4.74 -28.21 4.78
CA LEU A 54 -4.52 -27.75 3.40
C LEU A 54 -3.60 -28.68 2.59
N LYS A 55 -3.93 -28.90 1.32
CA LYS A 55 -3.07 -29.53 0.31
C LYS A 55 -1.91 -28.60 -0.08
N PRO A 56 -0.80 -29.11 -0.65
CA PRO A 56 0.17 -28.29 -1.36
C PRO A 56 -0.52 -27.46 -2.45
N GLY A 57 -0.30 -26.14 -2.42
CA GLY A 57 -0.96 -25.15 -3.26
C GLY A 57 -2.36 -24.72 -2.80
N GLY A 58 -2.86 -25.30 -1.70
CA GLY A 58 -4.11 -24.88 -1.07
C GLY A 58 -4.01 -23.49 -0.44
N LEU A 59 -5.14 -22.80 -0.37
CA LEU A 59 -5.23 -21.40 0.05
C LEU A 59 -5.86 -21.26 1.44
N LEU A 60 -5.25 -20.45 2.30
CA LEU A 60 -5.87 -20.01 3.56
C LEU A 60 -6.27 -18.55 3.44
N PHE A 61 -7.53 -18.27 3.74
CA PHE A 61 -8.06 -16.93 3.87
C PHE A 61 -8.39 -16.64 5.34
N VAL A 62 -7.94 -15.51 5.86
CA VAL A 62 -8.27 -15.05 7.23
C VAL A 62 -8.81 -13.62 7.15
N GLN A 63 -10.11 -13.46 7.35
CA GLN A 63 -10.77 -12.16 7.46
C GLN A 63 -10.68 -11.66 8.90
N GLY A 64 -10.47 -10.36 9.12
CA GLY A 64 -10.53 -9.77 10.46
C GLY A 64 -10.29 -8.27 10.50
N LEU A 65 -10.27 -7.73 11.73
CA LEU A 65 -9.93 -6.32 11.97
C LEU A 65 -8.43 -6.06 11.72
N PRO A 66 -8.05 -4.96 11.05
CA PRO A 66 -6.65 -4.63 10.79
C PRO A 66 -5.76 -4.51 12.03
N ILE A 67 -6.32 -4.31 13.22
CA ILE A 67 -5.56 -4.29 14.48
C ILE A 67 -5.11 -5.68 14.95
N HIS A 68 -5.86 -6.74 14.60
CA HIS A 68 -5.57 -8.12 15.03
C HIS A 68 -4.84 -8.94 13.96
N LEU A 69 -5.08 -8.63 12.68
CA LEU A 69 -4.49 -9.37 11.56
C LEU A 69 -2.95 -9.37 11.51
N PRO A 70 -2.20 -8.33 11.94
CA PRO A 70 -0.74 -8.35 11.93
C PRO A 70 -0.14 -9.57 12.64
N SER A 71 -0.54 -9.82 13.88
CA SER A 71 0.00 -10.93 14.67
C SER A 71 -0.38 -12.30 14.11
N LEU A 72 -1.62 -12.47 13.67
CA LEU A 72 -2.05 -13.70 12.99
C LEU A 72 -1.27 -13.91 11.69
N GLY A 73 -1.02 -12.84 10.95
CA GLY A 73 -0.29 -12.87 9.71
C GLY A 73 1.18 -13.25 9.91
N VAL A 74 1.87 -12.67 10.90
CA VAL A 74 3.24 -13.06 11.27
C VAL A 74 3.30 -14.52 11.72
N TYR A 75 2.32 -14.98 12.52
CA TYR A 75 2.20 -16.37 12.94
C TYR A 75 2.07 -17.34 11.75
N LEU A 76 1.23 -16.97 10.77
CA LEU A 76 0.96 -17.78 9.59
C LEU A 76 2.09 -17.74 8.55
N ASP A 77 2.82 -16.64 8.39
CA ASP A 77 3.93 -16.52 7.42
C ASP A 77 5.12 -17.41 7.79
N GLN A 78 5.19 -17.91 9.04
CA GLN A 78 6.14 -18.94 9.47
C GLN A 78 5.76 -20.35 8.99
N ARG A 79 4.51 -20.57 8.57
CA ARG A 79 3.91 -21.88 8.27
C ARG A 79 3.44 -22.00 6.82
N LEU A 80 3.03 -20.87 6.24
CA LEU A 80 2.52 -20.70 4.89
C LEU A 80 3.24 -19.53 4.23
N ASN A 81 3.10 -19.39 2.92
CA ASN A 81 3.66 -18.24 2.20
C ASN A 81 2.58 -17.16 2.07
N PHE A 82 2.83 -15.95 2.58
CA PHE A 82 1.97 -14.80 2.34
C PHE A 82 1.84 -14.49 0.84
N LYS A 83 0.65 -14.05 0.41
CA LYS A 83 0.40 -13.60 -0.97
C LYS A 83 -0.27 -12.25 -1.05
N TYR A 84 -1.36 -12.04 -0.33
CA TYR A 84 -2.10 -10.79 -0.41
C TYR A 84 -2.70 -10.39 0.93
N TRP A 85 -2.72 -9.09 1.18
CA TRP A 85 -3.63 -8.46 2.11
C TRP A 85 -4.72 -7.80 1.28
N ILE A 86 -5.88 -8.45 1.21
CA ILE A 86 -7.04 -7.95 0.46
C ILE A 86 -7.86 -7.05 1.38
N VAL A 87 -8.16 -5.84 0.94
CA VAL A 87 -8.99 -4.88 1.65
C VAL A 87 -10.45 -5.12 1.29
N LEU A 88 -11.30 -5.30 2.30
CA LEU A 88 -12.74 -5.46 2.14
C LEU A 88 -13.44 -4.21 2.68
N GLU A 89 -14.02 -3.41 1.78
CA GLU A 89 -14.75 -2.21 2.21
C GLU A 89 -15.97 -2.57 3.08
N SER A 90 -16.09 -1.89 4.20
CA SER A 90 -17.06 -2.13 5.25
C SER A 90 -17.84 -0.85 5.58
N SER A 91 -18.93 -1.00 6.32
CA SER A 91 -19.66 0.12 6.90
C SER A 91 -18.73 1.03 7.72
N ILE A 92 -19.05 2.33 7.77
CA ILE A 92 -18.25 3.29 8.53
C ILE A 92 -18.39 2.98 10.02
N LYS A 93 -17.26 2.81 10.71
CA LYS A 93 -17.19 2.68 12.18
C LYS A 93 -16.06 3.54 12.74
N GLN A 94 -16.23 4.04 13.95
CA GLN A 94 -15.19 4.77 14.68
C GLN A 94 -14.63 3.83 15.76
N PHE A 95 -13.44 3.27 15.54
CA PHE A 95 -12.78 2.38 16.52
C PHE A 95 -11.78 3.10 17.42
N THR A 96 -11.24 4.21 16.96
CA THR A 96 -10.16 4.96 17.62
C THR A 96 -10.48 6.46 17.60
N ASN A 97 -9.59 7.31 18.11
CA ASN A 97 -9.74 8.77 17.97
C ASN A 97 -9.13 9.31 16.67
N GLY A 98 -8.65 8.41 15.80
CA GLY A 98 -8.17 8.72 14.46
C GLY A 98 -9.28 8.82 13.41
N LEU A 99 -8.98 8.37 12.19
CA LEU A 99 -9.93 8.39 11.08
C LEU A 99 -11.08 7.39 11.32
N PRO A 100 -12.29 7.68 10.81
CA PRO A 100 -13.32 6.66 10.67
C PRO A 100 -12.81 5.51 9.79
N SER A 101 -13.06 4.28 10.24
CA SER A 101 -12.69 3.07 9.52
C SER A 101 -13.79 2.61 8.58
N VAL A 102 -13.39 2.15 7.39
CA VAL A 102 -14.28 1.58 6.37
C VAL A 102 -13.73 0.30 5.76
N HIS A 103 -12.86 -0.42 6.45
CA HIS A 103 -12.38 -1.68 5.90
C HIS A 103 -11.99 -2.72 6.95
N SER A 104 -12.28 -3.98 6.62
CA SER A 104 -11.61 -5.13 7.21
C SER A 104 -10.51 -5.64 6.28
N GLY A 105 -9.62 -6.47 6.81
CA GLY A 105 -8.61 -7.17 6.02
C GLY A 105 -9.02 -8.61 5.75
N LEU A 106 -8.48 -9.15 4.66
CA LEU A 106 -8.55 -10.56 4.28
C LEU A 106 -7.14 -10.99 3.88
N LEU A 107 -6.44 -11.66 4.79
CA LEU A 107 -5.14 -12.24 4.51
C LEU A 107 -5.31 -13.46 3.62
N MET A 108 -4.44 -13.60 2.62
CA MET A 108 -4.39 -14.76 1.74
C MET A 108 -2.99 -15.37 1.79
N PHE A 109 -2.93 -16.62 2.22
CA PHE A 109 -1.73 -17.45 2.29
C PHE A 109 -1.85 -18.68 1.38
N VAL A 110 -0.71 -19.24 0.99
CA VAL A 110 -0.64 -20.51 0.27
C VAL A 110 0.27 -21.50 0.99
N LYS A 111 -0.11 -22.78 0.98
CA LYS A 111 0.77 -23.87 1.42
C LYS A 111 1.75 -24.24 0.31
N GLY A 112 3.04 -23.97 0.53
CA GLY A 112 4.08 -24.10 -0.51
C GLY A 112 4.16 -22.88 -1.44
N HIS A 113 4.83 -23.01 -2.59
CA HIS A 113 5.15 -21.84 -3.44
C HIS A 113 4.23 -21.63 -4.65
N HIS A 114 3.47 -22.65 -5.05
CA HIS A 114 2.63 -22.61 -6.24
C HIS A 114 1.16 -22.57 -5.83
N PHE A 115 0.37 -21.70 -6.45
CA PHE A 115 -1.08 -21.67 -6.29
C PHE A 115 -1.76 -21.30 -7.60
N GLU A 116 -3.05 -21.63 -7.70
CA GLU A 116 -3.87 -21.23 -8.82
C GLU A 116 -5.14 -20.55 -8.30
N ILE A 117 -5.43 -19.37 -8.83
CA ILE A 117 -6.71 -18.68 -8.66
C ILE A 117 -7.31 -18.39 -10.04
N ASN A 118 -8.58 -18.04 -10.12
CA ASN A 118 -9.19 -17.49 -11.33
C ASN A 118 -8.90 -16.00 -11.46
N LYS A 119 -8.98 -15.51 -12.70
CA LYS A 119 -8.97 -14.07 -12.96
C LYS A 119 -10.39 -13.53 -12.87
N VAL A 120 -10.69 -12.86 -11.78
CA VAL A 120 -11.99 -12.19 -11.56
C VAL A 120 -11.92 -10.74 -12.08
N ARG A 121 -13.03 -10.25 -12.63
CA ARG A 121 -13.16 -8.88 -13.15
C ARG A 121 -14.28 -8.14 -12.45
N THR A 122 -14.10 -6.83 -12.30
CA THR A 122 -15.14 -5.91 -11.82
C THR A 122 -15.59 -5.01 -12.96
N PRO A 123 -16.89 -4.67 -13.07
CA PRO A 123 -17.38 -3.73 -14.06
C PRO A 123 -16.59 -2.43 -14.05
N HIS A 124 -16.51 -1.78 -15.22
CA HIS A 124 -15.94 -0.43 -15.29
C HIS A 124 -16.88 0.56 -14.62
N GLU A 125 -16.32 1.43 -13.80
CA GLU A 125 -17.06 2.49 -13.15
C GLU A 125 -16.90 3.81 -13.91
N TYR A 126 -17.95 4.62 -13.91
CA TYR A 126 -18.03 5.84 -14.71
C TYR A 126 -18.33 7.06 -13.84
N CYS A 127 -17.74 8.17 -14.21
CA CYS A 127 -17.93 9.46 -13.55
C CYS A 127 -19.36 9.94 -13.74
N LYS A 128 -20.07 10.22 -12.65
CA LYS A 128 -21.44 10.75 -12.65
C LYS A 128 -21.58 12.09 -13.39
N ALA A 129 -20.49 12.86 -13.53
CA ALA A 129 -20.52 14.21 -14.13
C ALA A 129 -20.09 14.25 -15.61
N CYS A 130 -19.17 13.40 -16.05
CA CYS A 130 -18.62 13.46 -17.42
C CYS A 130 -18.70 12.15 -18.18
N GLU A 131 -19.27 11.11 -17.57
CA GLU A 131 -19.52 9.77 -18.13
C GLU A 131 -18.26 9.04 -18.63
N ARG A 132 -17.07 9.61 -18.40
CA ARG A 132 -15.80 8.93 -18.62
C ARG A 132 -15.53 7.98 -17.47
N THR A 133 -14.80 6.92 -17.75
CA THR A 133 -14.35 5.96 -16.74
C THR A 133 -13.66 6.66 -15.56
N LEU A 134 -13.93 6.21 -14.33
CA LEU A 134 -13.31 6.77 -13.12
C LEU A 134 -11.80 6.56 -13.13
N LYS A 135 -11.36 5.34 -13.49
CA LYS A 135 -9.94 5.03 -13.68
C LYS A 135 -9.39 5.72 -14.92
N ASP A 136 -8.25 6.39 -14.76
CA ASP A 136 -7.50 6.95 -15.88
C ASP A 136 -6.54 5.90 -16.47
N TRP A 137 -6.87 5.42 -17.67
CA TRP A 137 -6.11 4.43 -18.43
C TRP A 137 -5.00 5.04 -19.28
N GLY A 138 -4.61 6.30 -19.06
CA GLY A 138 -3.46 6.91 -19.73
C GLY A 138 -3.59 6.95 -21.26
N GLY A 139 -4.80 7.21 -21.76
CA GLY A 139 -5.12 7.23 -23.18
C GLY A 139 -5.31 5.84 -23.82
N LYS A 140 -5.19 4.75 -23.05
CA LYS A 140 -5.38 3.36 -23.52
C LYS A 140 -6.76 2.80 -23.21
N ALA A 141 -7.78 3.66 -23.12
CA ALA A 141 -9.15 3.23 -22.86
C ALA A 141 -9.67 2.24 -23.94
N HIS A 142 -9.17 2.35 -25.17
CA HIS A 142 -9.49 1.42 -26.26
C HIS A 142 -8.95 -0.01 -26.05
N LEU A 143 -8.02 -0.22 -25.11
CA LEU A 143 -7.50 -1.55 -24.74
C LEU A 143 -8.23 -2.14 -23.53
N MET A 144 -9.28 -1.48 -23.02
CA MET A 144 -10.05 -1.97 -21.89
C MET A 144 -10.79 -3.24 -22.27
N ASN A 145 -10.75 -4.23 -21.39
CA ASN A 145 -11.53 -5.45 -21.59
C ASN A 145 -13.02 -5.12 -21.38
N PRO A 146 -13.93 -5.53 -22.29
CA PRO A 146 -15.35 -5.20 -22.19
C PRO A 146 -16.03 -5.79 -20.95
N ALA A 147 -15.51 -6.92 -20.42
CA ALA A 147 -16.03 -7.55 -19.20
C ALA A 147 -15.54 -6.88 -17.90
N GLY A 148 -14.80 -5.77 -17.99
CA GLY A 148 -14.35 -5.02 -16.81
C GLY A 148 -12.85 -5.08 -16.52
N ALA A 149 -12.43 -4.38 -15.47
CA ALA A 149 -11.05 -4.39 -15.00
C ALA A 149 -10.74 -5.68 -14.24
N ALA A 150 -9.50 -6.17 -14.34
CA ALA A 150 -9.05 -7.22 -13.41
C ALA A 150 -9.14 -6.67 -11.98
N ILE A 151 -9.63 -7.48 -11.06
CA ILE A 151 -9.82 -7.05 -9.69
C ILE A 151 -8.47 -6.79 -9.00
N SER A 152 -8.42 -5.76 -8.16
CA SER A 152 -7.29 -5.48 -7.29
C SER A 152 -7.43 -6.17 -5.94
N ASP A 153 -6.40 -6.10 -5.10
CA ASP A 153 -6.46 -6.38 -3.66
C ASP A 153 -7.18 -5.30 -2.84
N VAL A 154 -7.90 -4.37 -3.47
CA VAL A 154 -8.76 -3.37 -2.80
C VAL A 154 -10.19 -3.51 -3.31
N TRP A 155 -11.07 -4.11 -2.50
CA TRP A 155 -12.44 -4.47 -2.87
C TRP A 155 -13.43 -3.48 -2.29
N LYS A 156 -13.97 -2.64 -3.19
CA LYS A 156 -14.97 -1.64 -2.86
C LYS A 156 -16.38 -2.16 -3.13
N ALA A 157 -17.34 -1.63 -2.38
CA ALA A 157 -18.77 -1.94 -2.55
C ALA A 157 -19.58 -0.64 -2.63
N GLN A 158 -20.60 -0.60 -3.49
CA GLN A 158 -21.46 0.59 -3.61
C GLN A 158 -22.25 0.86 -2.33
N ASN A 159 -22.69 -0.20 -1.65
CA ASN A 159 -23.29 -0.16 -0.33
C ASN A 159 -22.46 -1.09 0.55
N ALA A 160 -21.61 -0.52 1.40
CA ALA A 160 -20.74 -1.31 2.25
C ALA A 160 -21.54 -1.88 3.43
N GLU A 161 -21.78 -3.20 3.39
CA GLU A 161 -22.26 -3.96 4.54
C GLU A 161 -21.19 -3.99 5.63
N ASP A 162 -21.57 -4.36 6.85
CA ASP A 162 -20.60 -4.60 7.91
C ASP A 162 -19.80 -5.88 7.59
N ASN A 163 -18.55 -5.70 7.21
CA ASN A 163 -17.62 -6.78 6.89
C ASN A 163 -16.54 -6.93 7.98
N TYR A 164 -16.73 -6.39 9.18
CA TYR A 164 -15.74 -6.50 10.27
C TYR A 164 -15.84 -7.83 11.01
N THR A 165 -17.06 -8.28 11.29
CA THR A 165 -17.35 -9.50 12.06
C THR A 165 -18.01 -10.59 11.22
N SER A 166 -18.24 -10.31 9.93
CA SER A 166 -18.85 -11.23 8.96
C SER A 166 -18.35 -10.91 7.55
N LEU A 167 -18.79 -11.71 6.57
CA LEU A 167 -18.60 -11.43 5.15
C LEU A 167 -19.92 -11.16 4.46
N SER A 168 -19.98 -10.06 3.71
CA SER A 168 -21.05 -9.81 2.76
C SER A 168 -21.10 -10.87 1.67
N GLU A 169 -22.31 -11.13 1.15
CA GLU A 169 -22.53 -12.08 0.06
C GLU A 169 -21.65 -11.76 -1.16
N ALA A 170 -21.49 -10.49 -1.49
CA ALA A 170 -20.70 -10.06 -2.64
C ALA A 170 -19.21 -10.41 -2.50
N PHE A 171 -18.62 -10.28 -1.30
CA PHE A 171 -17.22 -10.64 -1.07
C PHE A 171 -17.04 -12.14 -0.88
N TYR A 172 -17.97 -12.81 -0.21
CA TYR A 172 -17.97 -14.25 -0.08
C TYR A 172 -17.98 -14.94 -1.46
N GLN A 173 -18.93 -14.60 -2.34
CA GLN A 173 -19.01 -15.14 -3.70
C GLN A 173 -17.76 -14.82 -4.55
N ARG A 174 -17.11 -13.69 -4.29
CA ARG A 174 -15.89 -13.30 -4.97
C ARG A 174 -14.70 -14.16 -4.53
N ILE A 175 -14.59 -14.51 -3.25
CA ILE A 175 -13.60 -15.49 -2.75
C ILE A 175 -13.84 -16.84 -3.41
N LEU A 176 -15.10 -17.32 -3.43
CA LEU A 176 -15.46 -18.57 -4.08
C LEU A 176 -15.11 -18.57 -5.59
N SER A 177 -15.35 -17.45 -6.27
CA SER A 177 -15.00 -17.26 -7.69
C SER A 177 -13.49 -17.31 -7.94
N LEU A 178 -12.68 -16.83 -6.99
CA LEU A 178 -11.22 -16.89 -7.09
C LEU A 178 -10.71 -18.33 -6.95
N VAL A 179 -11.31 -19.13 -6.08
CA VAL A 179 -10.86 -20.52 -5.85
C VAL A 179 -11.46 -21.51 -6.85
N ASP A 180 -12.56 -21.19 -7.55
CA ASP A 180 -13.26 -22.08 -8.49
C ASP A 180 -12.52 -22.35 -9.83
N VAL A 181 -11.30 -22.88 -9.77
CA VAL A 181 -10.41 -23.00 -10.92
C VAL A 181 -10.82 -24.15 -11.88
N ASN A 182 -11.10 -23.78 -13.13
CA ASN A 182 -11.20 -24.68 -14.31
C ASN A 182 -12.14 -25.90 -14.14
N GLY A 183 -13.20 -25.79 -13.35
CA GLY A 183 -14.17 -26.87 -13.17
C GLY A 183 -13.63 -28.07 -12.37
N LYS A 184 -12.47 -27.94 -11.71
CA LYS A 184 -11.99 -28.96 -10.76
C LYS A 184 -12.96 -29.06 -9.59
N GLU A 185 -13.08 -30.26 -9.05
CA GLU A 185 -13.76 -30.48 -7.79
C GLU A 185 -12.89 -29.93 -6.66
N ILE A 186 -13.42 -28.93 -5.96
CA ILE A 186 -12.72 -28.21 -4.90
C ILE A 186 -13.41 -28.52 -3.58
N ILE A 187 -12.60 -28.88 -2.57
CA ILE A 187 -13.02 -29.14 -1.21
C ILE A 187 -12.58 -27.94 -0.35
N GLY A 188 -13.55 -27.29 0.27
CA GLY A 188 -13.34 -26.10 1.09
C GLY A 188 -13.76 -26.29 2.54
N TRP A 189 -13.18 -25.50 3.43
CA TRP A 189 -13.70 -25.26 4.77
C TRP A 189 -13.98 -23.77 4.97
N ALA A 190 -15.06 -23.42 5.65
CA ALA A 190 -15.34 -22.04 6.02
C ALA A 190 -16.02 -21.93 7.39
N GLY A 191 -15.63 -20.94 8.19
CA GLY A 191 -16.28 -20.68 9.48
C GLY A 191 -15.86 -19.38 10.16
N PRO A 192 -16.56 -18.98 11.24
CA PRO A 192 -17.76 -19.65 11.76
C PRO A 192 -18.99 -19.38 10.86
N THR A 193 -19.97 -20.28 10.92
CA THR A 193 -21.10 -20.31 9.99
C THR A 193 -22.00 -19.08 10.11
N HIS A 194 -22.23 -18.59 11.33
CA HIS A 194 -23.03 -17.39 11.57
C HIS A 194 -22.40 -16.10 11.02
N ALA A 195 -21.09 -16.11 10.75
CA ALA A 195 -20.35 -14.99 10.16
C ALA A 195 -20.27 -15.07 8.62
N LEU A 196 -20.88 -16.11 8.04
CA LEU A 196 -20.96 -16.35 6.60
C LEU A 196 -22.41 -16.19 6.11
N PRO A 197 -22.62 -15.84 4.83
CA PRO A 197 -23.96 -15.82 4.25
C PRO A 197 -24.63 -17.20 4.29
N THR A 198 -25.90 -17.25 4.68
CA THR A 198 -26.66 -18.48 5.00
C THR A 198 -27.18 -19.27 3.78
N SER A 199 -26.81 -18.92 2.54
CA SER A 199 -27.25 -19.67 1.36
C SER A 199 -26.11 -19.93 0.38
N PRO A 200 -25.88 -21.18 -0.06
CA PRO A 200 -25.08 -21.49 -1.24
C PRO A 200 -25.75 -21.05 -2.56
N THR A 201 -26.93 -20.40 -2.52
CA THR A 201 -27.66 -19.94 -3.71
C THR A 201 -27.81 -18.42 -3.75
N PRO A 202 -27.47 -17.76 -4.88
CA PRO A 202 -27.54 -16.31 -4.99
C PRO A 202 -29.00 -15.85 -5.17
N LYS A 203 -29.56 -15.06 -4.23
CA LYS A 203 -30.38 -13.84 -4.50
C LYS A 203 -31.04 -13.19 -3.26
N ARG A 204 -30.76 -11.88 -3.16
CA ARG A 204 -31.51 -10.67 -2.75
C ARG A 204 -32.24 -10.55 -1.39
N VAL A 205 -32.11 -9.30 -0.90
CA VAL A 205 -32.23 -8.72 0.45
C VAL A 205 -33.66 -8.40 0.92
N SER A 206 -33.90 -8.52 2.23
CA SER A 206 -34.63 -7.50 3.04
C SER A 206 -34.23 -7.58 4.53
N GLU A 207 -33.85 -6.44 5.11
CA GLU A 207 -33.32 -6.24 6.46
C GLU A 207 -34.35 -6.36 7.60
N ASN A 208 -33.88 -6.62 8.82
CA ASN A 208 -34.33 -5.90 10.02
C ASN A 208 -33.26 -5.84 11.13
N LYS A 209 -33.31 -4.72 11.89
CA LYS A 209 -32.29 -4.17 12.80
C LYS A 209 -32.14 -4.93 14.13
N ILE A 210 -30.90 -5.09 14.61
CA ILE A 210 -30.58 -5.30 16.04
C ILE A 210 -29.32 -4.50 16.42
N GLN A 211 -29.36 -3.94 17.62
CA GLN A 211 -28.40 -3.04 18.27
C GLN A 211 -27.43 -3.87 19.14
N TYR A 212 -26.13 -3.56 19.14
CA TYR A 212 -25.21 -4.12 20.15
C TYR A 212 -24.09 -3.15 20.55
N GLN A 213 -23.76 -3.16 21.83
CA GLN A 213 -22.74 -2.38 22.51
C GLN A 213 -21.38 -3.12 22.49
N PRO A 214 -20.25 -2.44 22.30
CA PRO A 214 -18.95 -3.09 22.41
C PRO A 214 -18.43 -3.06 23.85
N SER A 215 -18.15 -4.22 24.43
CA SER A 215 -17.07 -4.41 25.40
C SER A 215 -16.79 -5.90 25.61
N LEU A 216 -15.60 -6.37 25.27
CA LEU A 216 -14.51 -6.62 26.23
C LEU A 216 -13.38 -7.32 25.45
N PHE A 217 -12.36 -6.57 25.07
CA PHE A 217 -11.01 -7.13 24.96
C PHE A 217 -10.05 -6.11 25.53
N SER A 218 -9.19 -6.62 26.40
CA SER A 218 -7.96 -5.99 26.80
C SER A 218 -7.24 -5.51 25.55
N VAL A 219 -7.21 -4.18 25.39
CA VAL A 219 -5.96 -3.52 25.00
C VAL A 219 -4.87 -4.30 25.71
N LEU A 220 -4.00 -5.00 24.97
CA LEU A 220 -2.72 -5.35 25.55
C LEU A 220 -2.17 -4.01 26.04
N GLU A 221 -2.19 -3.81 27.36
CA GLU A 221 -1.46 -2.70 27.93
C GLU A 221 -0.05 -2.87 27.37
N PRO A 222 0.49 -1.86 26.65
CA PRO A 222 1.88 -1.89 26.28
C PRO A 222 2.62 -2.30 27.53
N HIS A 223 3.42 -3.37 27.46
CA HIS A 223 4.35 -3.60 28.55
C HIS A 223 5.05 -2.26 28.76
N GLN A 224 5.00 -1.74 29.98
CA GLN A 224 5.86 -0.65 30.39
C GLN A 224 7.29 -1.20 30.26
N THR A 225 7.82 -1.23 29.05
CA THR A 225 9.24 -1.12 28.84
C THR A 225 9.53 0.26 29.36
N ASN A 226 10.08 0.34 30.58
CA ASN A 226 10.86 1.51 30.95
C ASN A 226 11.79 1.71 29.76
N PRO A 227 11.64 2.78 28.95
CA PRO A 227 12.65 3.07 27.98
C PRO A 227 13.92 3.16 28.81
N LYS A 228 14.91 2.31 28.53
CA LYS A 228 16.24 2.58 29.05
C LYS A 228 16.50 4.00 28.61
N SER A 229 16.60 4.89 29.59
CA SER A 229 16.93 6.28 29.37
C SER A 229 18.37 6.30 28.88
N GLU A 230 18.57 5.94 27.62
CA GLU A 230 19.84 6.15 26.95
C GLU A 230 19.89 7.64 26.67
N GLU A 231 20.80 8.33 27.38
CA GLU A 231 21.07 9.73 27.12
C GLU A 231 21.44 9.89 25.63
N PRO A 232 21.03 11.00 24.98
CA PRO A 232 21.38 11.26 23.60
C PRO A 232 22.89 11.13 23.38
N ILE A 233 23.30 10.32 22.40
CA ILE A 233 24.72 10.09 22.13
C ILE A 233 25.16 11.13 21.10
N GLY A 234 25.95 12.11 21.54
CA GLY A 234 26.52 13.15 20.69
C GLY A 234 25.75 14.48 20.72
N GLU A 235 26.22 15.45 19.93
CA GLU A 235 25.65 16.80 19.93
C GLU A 235 24.27 16.84 19.25
N PHE A 236 23.27 17.46 19.89
CA PHE A 236 21.93 17.63 19.34
C PHE A 236 21.97 18.55 18.09
N PRO A 237 21.57 18.08 16.89
CA PRO A 237 21.69 18.88 15.65
C PRO A 237 20.74 20.07 15.54
N GLY A 238 19.69 20.13 16.37
CA GLY A 238 18.64 21.13 16.27
C GLY A 238 17.50 20.76 15.31
N PHE A 239 16.73 21.77 14.91
CA PHE A 239 15.58 21.66 14.01
C PHE A 239 15.75 22.58 12.79
N ASN A 240 14.95 22.36 11.75
CA ASN A 240 15.07 23.00 10.44
C ASN A 240 16.39 22.64 9.74
N VAL A 241 16.79 21.38 9.90
CA VAL A 241 18.07 20.86 9.39
C VAL A 241 17.83 19.75 8.38
N ILE A 242 18.77 19.63 7.44
CA ILE A 242 18.91 18.50 6.53
C ILE A 242 20.29 17.93 6.78
N LEU A 243 20.34 16.65 7.15
CA LEU A 243 21.54 15.98 7.62
C LEU A 243 21.88 14.82 6.67
N GLU A 244 23.15 14.74 6.29
CA GLU A 244 23.71 13.58 5.58
C GLU A 244 24.24 12.59 6.60
N GLY A 245 23.84 11.32 6.48
CA GLY A 245 24.41 10.23 7.29
C GLY A 245 23.46 9.07 7.53
N ASP A 246 23.92 8.12 8.34
CA ASP A 246 23.10 6.99 8.76
C ASP A 246 21.96 7.44 9.68
N ALA A 247 20.75 6.95 9.39
CA ALA A 247 19.55 7.31 10.12
C ALA A 247 19.65 6.96 11.61
N LEU A 248 20.17 5.78 11.97
CA LEU A 248 20.24 5.34 13.38
C LEU A 248 21.25 6.17 14.16
N GLU A 249 22.42 6.44 13.57
CA GLU A 249 23.43 7.29 14.21
C GLU A 249 22.90 8.69 14.51
N ILE A 250 22.17 9.29 13.57
CA ILE A 250 21.64 10.64 13.73
C ILE A 250 20.44 10.65 14.68
N LEU A 251 19.53 9.68 14.59
CA LEU A 251 18.35 9.60 15.45
C LEU A 251 18.72 9.52 16.94
N ARG A 252 19.79 8.79 17.29
CA ARG A 252 20.31 8.71 18.67
C ARG A 252 20.77 10.04 19.27
N ARG A 253 21.00 11.07 18.43
CA ARG A 253 21.38 12.42 18.88
C ARG A 253 20.16 13.27 19.26
N TYR A 254 18.95 12.86 18.91
CA TYR A 254 17.72 13.57 19.24
C TYR A 254 17.23 13.18 20.65
N PRO A 255 16.80 14.15 21.48
CA PRO A 255 16.21 13.85 22.79
C PRO A 255 14.93 13.03 22.68
N ASN A 256 14.61 12.30 23.76
CA ASN A 256 13.32 11.64 23.91
C ASN A 256 12.19 12.66 23.78
N GLU A 257 11.05 12.24 23.22
CA GLU A 257 9.83 13.05 23.20
C GLU A 257 10.00 14.46 22.59
N SER A 258 10.80 14.58 21.53
CA SER A 258 11.15 15.84 20.90
C SER A 258 10.42 16.11 19.57
N ILE A 259 9.80 15.10 18.97
CA ILE A 259 9.20 15.17 17.62
C ILE A 259 7.68 15.00 17.66
N ASP A 260 6.95 15.81 16.88
CA ASP A 260 5.47 15.79 16.82
C ASP A 260 4.97 14.81 15.74
N LEU A 261 5.67 14.69 14.61
CA LEU A 261 5.38 13.74 13.55
C LEU A 261 6.65 13.10 13.04
N VAL A 262 6.72 11.78 13.06
CA VAL A 262 7.74 10.99 12.37
C VAL A 262 7.09 10.25 11.19
N PHE A 263 7.68 10.34 10.01
CA PHE A 263 7.25 9.64 8.81
C PHE A 263 8.36 8.70 8.33
N ALA A 264 7.97 7.53 7.80
CA ALA A 264 8.88 6.54 7.24
C ALA A 264 8.36 6.03 5.89
N ASP A 265 9.20 6.09 4.86
CA ASP A 265 9.04 5.35 3.60
C ASP A 265 10.32 4.53 3.34
N PRO A 266 10.56 3.45 4.12
CA PRO A 266 11.77 2.66 3.99
C PRO A 266 11.87 1.94 2.65
N PRO A 267 13.07 1.50 2.23
CA PRO A 267 13.19 0.62 1.07
C PRO A 267 12.41 -0.69 1.30
N TYR A 268 11.66 -1.17 0.30
CA TYR A 268 10.76 -2.33 0.43
C TYR A 268 11.45 -3.70 0.21
N ASN A 269 12.78 -3.74 0.30
CA ASN A 269 13.61 -4.95 0.11
C ASN A 269 13.30 -5.74 -1.20
N LEU A 270 12.93 -5.04 -2.29
CA LEU A 270 12.46 -5.66 -3.54
C LEU A 270 13.59 -6.17 -4.46
N ASP A 271 14.81 -5.67 -4.31
CA ASP A 271 15.93 -5.90 -5.25
C ASP A 271 16.89 -7.04 -4.84
N LYS A 272 16.68 -7.68 -3.68
CA LYS A 272 17.51 -8.82 -3.25
C LYS A 272 16.85 -10.14 -3.64
N SER A 273 16.93 -10.49 -4.92
CA SER A 273 16.79 -11.87 -5.39
C SER A 273 17.66 -12.10 -6.63
N TYR A 274 18.12 -13.35 -6.81
CA TYR A 274 19.01 -13.88 -7.87
C TYR A 274 20.51 -14.06 -7.57
N ASN A 275 20.88 -14.42 -6.34
CA ASN A 275 22.04 -15.29 -6.11
C ASN A 275 21.83 -16.07 -4.82
N VAL A 276 21.32 -17.31 -4.92
CA VAL A 276 21.33 -18.49 -4.01
C VAL A 276 21.77 -18.29 -2.54
N TYR A 277 21.39 -17.19 -1.89
CA TYR A 277 21.67 -16.87 -0.50
C TYR A 277 20.32 -16.66 0.19
N ASN A 278 20.18 -17.30 1.35
CA ASN A 278 18.92 -17.60 2.03
C ASN A 278 17.97 -16.39 2.18
N ASP A 279 16.91 -16.31 1.35
CA ASP A 279 15.92 -15.21 1.32
C ASP A 279 15.30 -14.93 2.69
N GLU A 280 15.14 -15.97 3.53
CA GLU A 280 14.63 -15.83 4.90
C GLU A 280 15.58 -15.03 5.81
N LEU A 281 16.89 -15.22 5.65
CA LEU A 281 17.89 -14.49 6.42
C LEU A 281 17.89 -13.02 6.02
N ALA A 282 17.80 -12.73 4.72
CA ALA A 282 17.69 -11.37 4.21
C ALA A 282 16.42 -10.66 4.71
N GLY A 283 15.29 -11.38 4.81
CA GLY A 283 14.06 -10.87 5.42
C GLY A 283 14.23 -10.54 6.90
N LYS A 284 14.87 -11.43 7.68
CA LYS A 284 15.13 -11.22 9.10
C LYS A 284 16.08 -10.06 9.37
N GLU A 285 17.15 -9.94 8.59
CA GLU A 285 18.10 -8.80 8.67
C GLU A 285 17.39 -7.47 8.36
N TYR A 286 16.57 -7.45 7.30
CA TYR A 286 15.77 -6.28 6.96
C TYR A 286 14.82 -5.88 8.10
N LEU A 287 14.07 -6.84 8.65
CA LEU A 287 13.16 -6.57 9.78
C LEU A 287 13.92 -6.14 11.04
N THR A 288 15.09 -6.71 11.31
CA THR A 288 15.94 -6.31 12.44
C THR A 288 16.39 -4.87 12.30
N TRP A 289 16.86 -4.48 11.12
CA TRP A 289 17.20 -3.09 10.82
C TRP A 289 15.99 -2.17 10.93
N CYS A 290 14.81 -2.60 10.45
CA CYS A 290 13.58 -1.85 10.62
C CYS A 290 13.22 -1.59 12.07
N ASN A 291 13.28 -2.63 12.91
CA ASN A 291 12.98 -2.52 14.32
C ASN A 291 13.90 -1.53 15.04
N GLN A 292 15.17 -1.41 14.63
CA GLN A 292 16.11 -0.45 15.21
C GLN A 292 15.66 1.01 15.01
N TRP A 293 15.28 1.41 13.81
CA TRP A 293 14.85 2.81 13.59
C TRP A 293 13.41 3.04 14.03
N LEU A 294 12.56 2.02 14.04
CA LEU A 294 11.23 2.08 14.65
C LEU A 294 11.34 2.35 16.16
N GLU A 295 12.29 1.71 16.84
CA GLU A 295 12.56 1.94 18.27
C GLU A 295 12.95 3.40 18.54
N GLU A 296 13.85 3.96 17.72
CA GLU A 296 14.25 5.36 17.83
C GLU A 296 13.06 6.30 17.58
N TYR A 297 12.20 5.99 16.60
CA TYR A 297 10.96 6.74 16.36
C TYR A 297 10.02 6.70 17.55
N VAL A 298 9.83 5.54 18.19
CA VAL A 298 9.03 5.42 19.43
C VAL A 298 9.61 6.30 20.54
N ARG A 299 10.94 6.30 20.70
CA ARG A 299 11.67 7.07 21.72
C ARG A 299 11.53 8.58 21.54
N ILE A 300 11.76 9.10 20.33
CA ILE A 300 11.75 10.54 20.05
C ILE A 300 10.34 11.12 19.90
N LEU A 301 9.32 10.28 19.74
CA LEU A 301 7.94 10.74 19.60
C LEU A 301 7.43 11.35 20.90
N LYS A 302 6.86 12.55 20.81
CA LYS A 302 6.12 13.20 21.90
C LYS A 302 4.91 12.37 22.32
N PRO A 303 4.40 12.53 23.56
CA PRO A 303 3.15 11.92 23.99
C PRO A 303 1.97 12.24 23.06
N THR A 304 1.92 13.45 22.51
CA THR A 304 0.89 13.91 21.56
C THR A 304 1.22 13.60 20.10
N GLY A 305 2.36 12.97 19.84
CA GLY A 305 2.92 12.81 18.50
C GLY A 305 2.36 11.61 17.73
N SER A 306 2.55 11.67 16.41
CA SER A 306 2.10 10.65 15.45
C SER A 306 3.26 10.00 14.70
N LEU A 307 3.16 8.68 14.48
CA LEU A 307 4.07 7.91 13.63
C LEU A 307 3.30 7.41 12.41
N PHE A 308 3.85 7.66 11.22
CA PHE A 308 3.37 7.08 9.97
C PHE A 308 4.44 6.22 9.32
N VAL A 309 4.10 4.96 9.00
CA VAL A 309 5.00 4.04 8.28
C VAL A 309 4.32 3.58 7.00
N LEU A 310 4.88 3.96 5.85
CA LEU A 310 4.43 3.54 4.54
C LEU A 310 5.22 2.30 4.10
N ASN A 311 4.53 1.21 3.74
CA ASN A 311 5.17 0.04 3.15
C ASN A 311 4.19 -0.82 2.34
N LEU A 312 4.67 -1.90 1.76
CA LEU A 312 3.84 -2.98 1.25
C LEU A 312 3.15 -3.73 2.41
N PRO A 313 1.92 -4.24 2.22
CA PRO A 313 1.17 -4.90 3.29
C PRO A 313 1.92 -6.08 3.93
N HIS A 314 2.75 -6.81 3.16
CA HIS A 314 3.58 -7.89 3.69
C HIS A 314 4.52 -7.40 4.80
N TRP A 315 5.27 -6.33 4.54
CA TRP A 315 6.21 -5.77 5.52
C TRP A 315 5.49 -5.03 6.65
N SER A 316 4.41 -4.31 6.34
CA SER A 316 3.62 -3.62 7.35
C SER A 316 2.97 -4.54 8.37
N MET A 317 2.69 -5.79 8.02
CA MET A 317 2.26 -6.83 8.95
C MET A 317 3.29 -7.03 10.08
N TYR A 318 4.57 -7.13 9.73
CA TYR A 318 5.66 -7.25 10.70
C TYR A 318 5.89 -5.96 11.49
N HIS A 319 5.90 -4.80 10.81
CA HIS A 319 6.05 -3.50 11.47
C HIS A 319 4.91 -3.26 12.47
N ALA A 320 3.67 -3.62 12.11
CA ALA A 320 2.53 -3.49 13.01
C ALA A 320 2.58 -4.47 14.18
N ASP A 321 2.99 -5.74 13.98
CA ASP A 321 3.19 -6.69 15.09
C ASP A 321 4.24 -6.20 16.10
N TYR A 322 5.31 -5.55 15.61
CA TYR A 322 6.32 -4.93 16.46
C TYR A 322 5.77 -3.70 17.21
N LEU A 323 5.18 -2.76 16.47
CA LEU A 323 4.72 -1.47 17.02
C LEU A 323 3.51 -1.60 17.95
N ASN A 324 2.62 -2.56 17.74
CA ASN A 324 1.45 -2.80 18.60
C ASN A 324 1.83 -3.08 20.07
N ARG A 325 3.09 -3.44 20.35
CA ARG A 325 3.60 -3.70 21.71
C ARG A 325 4.00 -2.43 22.45
N GLN A 326 4.13 -1.31 21.73
CA GLN A 326 4.76 -0.07 22.22
C GLN A 326 3.91 1.18 21.97
N LEU A 327 3.07 1.17 20.93
CA LEU A 327 2.25 2.29 20.49
C LEU A 327 0.81 1.85 20.24
N TYR A 328 -0.09 2.82 20.15
CA TYR A 328 -1.50 2.59 19.82
C TYR A 328 -1.73 2.78 18.33
N LEU A 329 -2.14 1.70 17.65
CA LEU A 329 -2.59 1.77 16.25
C LEU A 329 -3.89 2.57 16.20
N GLN A 330 -3.86 3.72 15.53
CA GLN A 330 -5.06 4.54 15.29
C GLN A 330 -5.77 4.06 14.03
N ASN A 331 -5.03 3.83 12.93
CA ASN A 331 -5.59 3.30 11.69
C ASN A 331 -4.53 2.52 10.88
N TRP A 332 -4.95 1.43 10.25
CA TRP A 332 -4.28 0.91 9.06
C TRP A 332 -4.84 1.64 7.84
N ILE A 333 -4.12 2.59 7.26
CA ILE A 333 -4.65 3.37 6.14
C ILE A 333 -4.31 2.66 4.83
N VAL A 334 -5.33 2.40 4.02
CA VAL A 334 -5.22 1.81 2.68
C VAL A 334 -5.02 2.93 1.67
N TRP A 335 -3.80 3.06 1.15
CA TRP A 335 -3.55 3.90 -0.01
C TRP A 335 -3.75 3.09 -1.30
N ASP A 336 -4.92 3.27 -1.93
CA ASP A 336 -5.30 2.60 -3.18
C ASP A 336 -4.63 3.28 -4.38
N ALA A 337 -3.45 2.78 -4.72
CA ALA A 337 -2.62 3.30 -5.80
C ALA A 337 -2.48 2.27 -6.92
N LEU A 338 -3.38 2.33 -7.90
CA LEU A 338 -3.38 1.51 -9.11
C LEU A 338 -1.97 1.24 -9.66
N SER A 339 -1.62 -0.03 -9.84
CA SER A 339 -0.35 -0.49 -10.42
C SER A 339 -0.52 -0.99 -11.86
N GLU A 340 0.57 -1.47 -12.46
CA GLU A 340 0.48 -2.20 -13.72
C GLU A 340 -0.28 -3.51 -13.50
N PRO A 341 -1.26 -3.86 -14.35
CA PRO A 341 -2.04 -5.08 -14.19
C PRO A 341 -1.16 -6.32 -14.44
N ARG A 342 -0.60 -6.89 -13.37
CA ARG A 342 0.15 -8.16 -13.35
C ARG A 342 -0.62 -9.22 -12.57
N GLY A 343 -0.49 -10.47 -13.00
CA GLY A 343 -1.13 -11.61 -12.34
C GLY A 343 -2.65 -11.70 -12.54
N LYS A 344 -3.28 -12.51 -11.68
CA LYS A 344 -4.73 -12.76 -11.68
C LYS A 344 -5.47 -11.86 -10.66
N LEU A 345 -4.78 -11.40 -9.62
CA LEU A 345 -5.18 -10.37 -8.65
C LEU A 345 -4.15 -9.24 -8.68
N MET A 346 -4.59 -8.00 -8.94
CA MET A 346 -3.69 -6.86 -9.14
C MET A 346 -3.34 -6.18 -7.81
N PRO A 347 -2.05 -6.06 -7.45
CA PRO A 347 -1.67 -5.34 -6.24
C PRO A 347 -1.87 -3.84 -6.40
N ALA A 348 -2.67 -3.22 -5.55
CA ALA A 348 -2.98 -1.79 -5.56
C ALA A 348 -2.91 -1.17 -4.14
N HIS A 349 -2.87 -2.00 -3.10
CA HIS A 349 -2.80 -1.59 -1.71
C HIS A 349 -1.36 -1.26 -1.28
N TYR A 350 -1.12 0.00 -0.93
CA TYR A 350 -0.02 0.39 -0.04
C TYR A 350 -0.57 0.65 1.35
N SER A 351 0.05 0.07 2.35
CA SER A 351 -0.33 0.24 3.76
C SER A 351 0.42 1.42 4.36
N LEU A 352 -0.33 2.36 4.92
CA LEU A 352 0.17 3.49 5.68
C LEU A 352 -0.29 3.29 7.13
N LEU A 353 0.60 2.78 7.96
CA LEU A 353 0.32 2.55 9.38
C LEU A 353 0.31 3.90 10.12
N PHE A 354 -0.75 4.18 10.86
CA PHE A 354 -0.85 5.38 11.70
C PHE A 354 -0.88 4.98 13.18
N TYR A 355 0.20 5.32 13.89
CA TYR A 355 0.39 5.07 15.31
C TYR A 355 0.52 6.35 16.11
N THR A 356 0.24 6.24 17.40
CA THR A 356 0.35 7.34 18.39
C THR A 356 0.91 6.81 19.69
N LYS A 357 1.56 7.66 20.47
CA LYS A 357 2.14 7.28 21.76
C LYS A 357 1.07 7.08 22.86
N GLN A 358 -0.03 7.80 22.75
CA GLN A 358 -1.18 7.68 23.64
C GLN A 358 -2.41 7.29 22.84
N LYS A 359 -3.28 6.47 23.44
CA LYS A 359 -4.54 6.05 22.81
C LYS A 359 -5.41 7.25 22.42
N GLU A 360 -5.39 8.29 23.24
CA GLU A 360 -6.16 9.53 23.12
C GLU A 360 -5.27 10.72 23.49
N GLY A 361 -5.68 11.95 23.17
CA GLY A 361 -4.93 13.17 23.52
C GLY A 361 -3.79 13.54 22.57
N PHE A 362 -3.63 12.82 21.46
CA PHE A 362 -2.70 13.18 20.38
C PHE A 362 -3.28 14.27 19.46
N THR A 363 -2.40 14.98 18.75
CA THR A 363 -2.81 16.02 17.80
C THR A 363 -3.55 15.40 16.61
N PHE A 364 -4.83 15.73 16.43
CA PHE A 364 -5.63 15.25 15.31
C PHE A 364 -6.64 16.27 14.78
N ASN A 365 -6.35 16.90 13.65
CA ASN A 365 -7.10 18.00 13.04
C ASN A 365 -8.13 17.53 12.00
N TYR A 366 -8.93 16.50 12.33
CA TYR A 366 -9.84 15.86 11.38
C TYR A 366 -10.89 16.79 10.77
N GLU A 367 -11.48 17.66 11.59
CA GLU A 367 -12.64 18.48 11.18
C GLU A 367 -12.38 19.35 9.95
N ALA A 368 -11.14 19.83 9.77
CA ALA A 368 -10.74 20.64 8.62
C ALA A 368 -10.61 19.83 7.32
N LEU A 369 -10.38 18.51 7.42
CA LEU A 369 -10.12 17.62 6.27
C LEU A 369 -11.22 16.57 6.06
N LYS A 370 -12.24 16.52 6.93
CA LYS A 370 -13.24 15.45 6.97
C LYS A 370 -14.01 15.24 5.68
N ASN A 371 -14.14 16.25 4.82
CA ASN A 371 -14.92 16.17 3.58
C ASN A 371 -14.00 16.15 2.35
N ILE A 372 -14.08 15.08 1.57
CA ILE A 372 -13.38 14.92 0.29
C ILE A 372 -14.37 14.81 -0.87
N ASP A 373 -13.91 15.08 -2.09
CA ASP A 373 -14.72 14.86 -3.30
C ASP A 373 -15.18 13.39 -3.38
N SER A 374 -16.46 13.14 -3.67
CA SER A 374 -16.98 11.77 -3.72
C SER A 374 -16.36 10.94 -4.86
N ARG A 375 -16.17 9.64 -4.59
CA ARG A 375 -15.66 8.63 -5.53
C ARG A 375 -16.53 8.43 -6.77
N LEU A 376 -17.77 8.91 -6.75
CA LEU A 376 -18.66 8.93 -7.91
C LEU A 376 -18.15 9.84 -9.04
N TYR A 377 -17.15 10.69 -8.77
CA TYR A 377 -16.55 11.58 -9.75
C TYR A 377 -15.08 11.25 -10.03
N CYS A 378 -14.65 11.47 -11.28
CA CYS A 378 -13.24 11.34 -11.63
C CYS A 378 -12.41 12.54 -11.16
N LEU A 379 -11.12 12.32 -10.92
CA LEU A 379 -10.17 13.33 -10.42
C LEU A 379 -9.57 14.23 -11.51
N ARG A 380 -10.15 14.22 -12.72
CA ARG A 380 -9.63 15.02 -13.85
C ARG A 380 -9.91 16.50 -13.58
N ARG A 381 -8.86 17.34 -13.56
CA ARG A 381 -8.96 18.79 -13.27
C ARG A 381 -10.05 19.50 -14.06
N ALA A 382 -10.18 19.21 -15.36
CA ALA A 382 -11.23 19.79 -16.21
C ALA A 382 -12.65 19.39 -15.76
N CYS A 383 -12.84 18.12 -15.37
CA CYS A 383 -14.11 17.63 -14.85
C CYS A 383 -14.43 18.26 -13.49
N ILE A 384 -13.45 18.31 -12.57
CA ILE A 384 -13.61 18.93 -11.24
C ILE A 384 -14.07 20.37 -11.38
N ARG A 385 -13.35 21.17 -12.19
CA ARG A 385 -13.71 22.58 -12.43
C ARG A 385 -15.11 22.72 -13.01
N SER A 386 -15.43 21.99 -14.08
CA SER A 386 -16.73 22.08 -14.76
C SER A 386 -17.89 21.62 -13.87
N ARG A 387 -17.73 20.53 -13.12
CA ARG A 387 -18.80 19.98 -12.26
C ARG A 387 -19.04 20.87 -11.04
N LYS A 388 -17.98 21.42 -10.43
CA LYS A 388 -18.12 22.37 -9.30
C LYS A 388 -18.81 23.66 -9.74
N LEU A 389 -18.52 24.18 -10.93
CA LEU A 389 -19.25 25.33 -11.49
C LEU A 389 -20.74 25.05 -11.72
N ARG A 390 -21.12 23.79 -11.98
CA ARG A 390 -22.52 23.36 -12.14
C ARG A 390 -23.19 22.96 -10.82
N GLY A 391 -22.51 23.11 -9.68
CA GLY A 391 -23.02 22.70 -8.36
C GLY A 391 -22.95 21.19 -8.09
N GLU A 392 -22.35 20.40 -8.98
CA GLU A 392 -22.20 18.94 -8.82
C GLU A 392 -20.98 18.61 -7.95
N ASN A 393 -21.12 18.88 -6.65
CA ASN A 393 -20.06 18.74 -5.65
C ASN A 393 -20.42 17.77 -4.52
N GLN A 394 -20.96 16.59 -4.84
CA GLN A 394 -21.16 15.55 -3.82
C GLN A 394 -19.80 15.20 -3.17
N GLN A 395 -19.79 15.19 -1.84
CA GLN A 395 -18.63 14.87 -1.01
C GLN A 395 -18.87 13.58 -0.24
N GLU A 396 -17.79 12.99 0.28
CA GLU A 396 -17.81 11.87 1.22
C GLU A 396 -16.81 12.11 2.35
N LEU A 397 -16.93 11.33 3.42
CA LEU A 397 -16.03 11.44 4.56
C LEU A 397 -14.61 10.95 4.20
N LEU A 398 -13.61 11.60 4.78
CA LEU A 398 -12.24 11.10 4.76
C LEU A 398 -12.12 9.94 5.76
N THR A 399 -11.80 8.75 5.27
CA THR A 399 -11.70 7.53 6.08
C THR A 399 -10.31 6.93 5.96
N ASP A 400 -10.10 5.73 6.51
CA ASP A 400 -8.87 4.95 6.32
C ASP A 400 -8.70 4.33 4.91
N LEU A 401 -9.58 4.63 3.94
CA LEU A 401 -9.44 4.22 2.54
C LEU A 401 -9.15 5.41 1.61
N TRP A 402 -7.87 5.64 1.31
CA TRP A 402 -7.39 6.77 0.52
C TRP A 402 -7.27 6.41 -0.96
N TRP A 403 -8.34 6.66 -1.71
CA TRP A 403 -8.40 6.40 -3.15
C TRP A 403 -8.12 7.62 -4.03
N ASN A 404 -8.16 8.83 -3.45
CA ASN A 404 -8.15 10.10 -4.18
C ASN A 404 -6.76 10.76 -4.32
N ILE A 405 -5.70 10.09 -3.86
CA ILE A 405 -4.31 10.51 -4.03
C ILE A 405 -3.61 9.49 -4.90
N HIS A 406 -3.00 9.91 -6.00
CA HIS A 406 -2.35 9.00 -6.94
C HIS A 406 -0.83 9.18 -6.91
N ARG A 407 -0.11 8.07 -7.10
CA ARG A 407 1.34 8.07 -7.33
C ARG A 407 1.72 8.94 -8.53
N ILE A 408 2.93 9.49 -8.48
CA ILE A 408 3.49 10.25 -9.59
C ILE A 408 3.87 9.28 -10.73
N LYS A 409 3.04 9.24 -11.78
CA LYS A 409 3.19 8.29 -12.90
C LYS A 409 4.24 8.71 -13.93
N HIS A 410 4.41 10.00 -14.17
CA HIS A 410 5.26 10.50 -15.26
C HIS A 410 6.59 11.02 -14.73
N ARG A 411 7.69 10.61 -15.37
CA ARG A 411 9.06 11.04 -15.03
C ARG A 411 9.21 12.58 -15.00
N ARG A 412 8.49 13.30 -15.87
CA ARG A 412 8.54 14.77 -15.92
C ARG A 412 7.96 15.44 -14.66
N ASP A 413 7.09 14.74 -13.95
CA ASP A 413 6.35 15.24 -12.79
C ASP A 413 7.04 14.81 -11.48
N ARG A 414 8.23 14.20 -11.55
CA ARG A 414 9.05 13.79 -10.41
C ARG A 414 10.52 14.19 -10.61
N ASP A 415 11.20 14.35 -9.49
CA ASP A 415 12.65 14.46 -9.44
C ASP A 415 13.31 13.14 -9.87
N TYR A 416 14.65 13.13 -9.92
CA TYR A 416 15.40 11.91 -10.16
C TYR A 416 15.34 11.00 -8.92
N HIS A 417 14.23 10.28 -8.80
CA HIS A 417 13.96 9.30 -7.75
C HIS A 417 13.02 8.21 -8.30
N PRO A 418 13.27 6.93 -8.02
CA PRO A 418 12.48 5.84 -8.58
C PRO A 418 11.02 5.87 -8.11
N CYS A 419 10.79 6.20 -6.84
CA CYS A 419 9.50 6.12 -6.14
C CYS A 419 9.18 7.41 -5.36
N GLN A 420 9.29 8.59 -5.98
CA GLN A 420 8.94 9.84 -5.27
C GLN A 420 7.45 9.86 -4.87
N LEU A 421 7.18 10.12 -3.58
CA LEU A 421 5.83 10.29 -3.06
C LEU A 421 5.20 11.62 -3.53
N PRO A 422 3.87 11.65 -3.76
CA PRO A 422 3.17 12.89 -4.09
C PRO A 422 3.03 13.80 -2.86
N GLU A 423 3.30 15.10 -3.02
CA GLU A 423 3.15 16.11 -1.94
C GLU A 423 1.76 16.07 -1.28
N ALA A 424 0.69 15.82 -2.06
CA ALA A 424 -0.67 15.73 -1.53
C ALA A 424 -0.88 14.63 -0.48
N LEU A 425 -0.07 13.55 -0.50
CA LEU A 425 -0.09 12.50 0.53
C LEU A 425 0.44 13.05 1.85
N LEU A 426 1.63 13.65 1.80
CA LEU A 426 2.29 14.19 2.98
C LEU A 426 1.54 15.42 3.52
N GLU A 427 0.93 16.22 2.66
CA GLU A 427 0.11 17.37 3.04
C GLU A 427 -1.08 16.91 3.90
N ARG A 428 -1.78 15.85 3.48
CA ARG A 428 -2.88 15.27 4.27
C ARG A 428 -2.39 14.77 5.62
N ILE A 429 -1.27 14.02 5.65
CA ILE A 429 -0.70 13.46 6.89
C ILE A 429 -0.32 14.58 7.87
N ILE A 430 0.45 15.56 7.40
CA ILE A 430 0.96 16.68 8.20
C ILE A 430 -0.19 17.53 8.70
N LEU A 431 -1.17 17.87 7.85
CA LEU A 431 -2.33 18.66 8.27
C LEU A 431 -3.19 17.92 9.30
N LEU A 432 -3.37 16.61 9.14
CA LEU A 432 -4.13 15.81 10.11
C LEU A 432 -3.44 15.73 11.47
N THR A 433 -2.12 15.70 11.55
CA THR A 433 -1.42 15.25 12.78
C THR A 433 -0.45 16.26 13.39
N THR A 434 -0.39 17.48 12.84
CA THR A 434 0.48 18.54 13.35
C THR A 434 -0.18 19.91 13.25
N ASN A 435 0.28 20.85 14.08
CA ASN A 435 -0.01 22.27 14.05
C ASN A 435 1.17 23.06 13.45
N PRO A 436 0.99 24.33 13.06
CA PRO A 436 2.11 25.20 12.71
C PRO A 436 3.18 25.22 13.82
N ASN A 437 4.46 25.24 13.42
CA ASN A 437 5.65 25.14 14.27
C ASN A 437 5.96 23.78 14.93
N ASP A 438 5.07 22.79 14.83
CA ASP A 438 5.39 21.41 15.20
C ASP A 438 6.55 20.87 14.36
N VAL A 439 7.26 19.86 14.89
CA VAL A 439 8.43 19.26 14.24
C VAL A 439 8.03 18.01 13.47
N VAL A 440 8.34 17.99 12.18
CA VAL A 440 8.20 16.83 11.30
C VAL A 440 9.57 16.25 11.00
N LEU A 441 9.78 14.96 11.27
CA LEU A 441 11.02 14.26 10.98
C LEU A 441 10.78 13.14 9.97
N ASP A 442 11.70 13.04 9.00
CA ASP A 442 11.80 11.92 8.07
C ASP A 442 13.27 11.49 7.99
N ALA A 443 13.60 10.32 8.54
CA ALA A 443 14.97 9.82 8.55
C ALA A 443 15.34 9.04 7.27
N LEU A 444 14.40 8.89 6.34
CA LEU A 444 14.54 8.16 5.08
C LEU A 444 14.02 9.06 3.95
N ALA A 445 14.43 10.32 3.99
CA ALA A 445 13.72 11.43 3.35
C ALA A 445 13.76 11.39 1.81
N GLY A 446 14.73 10.69 1.22
CA GLY A 446 14.97 10.66 -0.21
C GLY A 446 15.05 12.07 -0.78
N THR A 447 14.28 12.34 -1.83
CA THR A 447 14.21 13.70 -2.42
C THR A 447 13.47 14.76 -1.59
N GLY A 448 13.07 14.42 -0.36
CA GLY A 448 12.57 15.34 0.67
C GLY A 448 11.11 15.72 0.58
N THR A 449 10.24 14.92 -0.06
CA THR A 449 8.82 15.28 -0.19
C THR A 449 8.20 15.66 1.16
N THR A 450 8.44 14.87 2.21
CA THR A 450 7.97 15.13 3.58
C THR A 450 8.45 16.48 4.10
N ILE A 451 9.75 16.73 3.99
CA ILE A 451 10.44 17.91 4.52
C ILE A 451 9.99 19.19 3.79
N ILE A 452 9.90 19.12 2.47
CA ILE A 452 9.41 20.20 1.62
C ILE A 452 7.96 20.54 1.97
N THR A 453 7.10 19.52 2.10
CA THR A 453 5.69 19.75 2.45
C THR A 453 5.55 20.31 3.87
N ALA A 454 6.35 19.84 4.84
CA ALA A 454 6.38 20.40 6.18
C ALA A 454 6.75 21.89 6.17
N ALA A 455 7.82 22.26 5.44
CA ALA A 455 8.24 23.65 5.31
C ALA A 455 7.16 24.54 4.68
N LYS A 456 6.50 24.08 3.60
CA LYS A 456 5.39 24.81 2.93
C LYS A 456 4.18 25.02 3.85
N LEU A 457 3.99 24.11 4.82
CA LEU A 457 2.92 24.18 5.81
C LEU A 457 3.36 24.86 7.11
N SER A 458 4.51 25.53 7.13
CA SER A 458 5.04 26.24 8.31
C SER A 458 5.29 25.32 9.51
N ARG A 459 5.75 24.08 9.27
CA ARG A 459 6.28 23.19 10.31
C ARG A 459 7.79 23.30 10.34
N ARG A 460 8.36 23.04 11.52
CA ARG A 460 9.79 22.78 11.63
C ARG A 460 10.07 21.39 11.10
N PHE A 461 11.30 21.15 10.63
CA PHE A 461 11.61 19.88 9.99
C PHE A 461 12.99 19.33 10.34
N VAL A 462 13.13 18.01 10.20
CA VAL A 462 14.40 17.29 10.23
C VAL A 462 14.40 16.27 9.10
N GLY A 463 15.21 16.50 8.08
CA GLY A 463 15.41 15.55 6.98
C GLY A 463 16.73 14.82 7.13
N ILE A 464 16.74 13.50 7.05
CA ILE A 464 17.96 12.70 7.05
C ILE A 464 17.94 11.81 5.81
N ASP A 465 19.07 11.73 5.11
CA ASP A 465 19.30 10.73 4.09
C ASP A 465 20.79 10.39 4.02
N ILE A 466 21.09 9.15 3.63
CA ILE A 466 22.46 8.68 3.47
C ILE A 466 23.05 9.09 2.11
N ASP A 467 22.20 9.37 1.12
CA ASP A 467 22.64 9.76 -0.22
C ASP A 467 22.91 11.27 -0.31
N PRO A 468 24.17 11.70 -0.51
CA PRO A 468 24.53 13.12 -0.61
C PRO A 468 23.80 13.84 -1.76
N PHE A 469 23.45 13.14 -2.86
CA PHE A 469 22.70 13.73 -3.96
C PHE A 469 21.29 14.12 -3.52
N TYR A 470 20.63 13.27 -2.72
CA TYR A 470 19.32 13.56 -2.15
C TYR A 470 19.39 14.70 -1.15
N VAL A 471 20.41 14.73 -0.29
CA VAL A 471 20.65 15.83 0.65
C VAL A 471 20.81 17.17 -0.06
N GLU A 472 21.68 17.27 -1.08
CA GLU A 472 21.89 18.50 -1.84
C GLU A 472 20.59 18.95 -2.53
N LEU A 473 19.86 18.01 -3.13
CA LEU A 473 18.59 18.29 -3.79
C LEU A 473 17.54 18.82 -2.81
N MET A 474 17.45 18.24 -1.61
CA MET A 474 16.55 18.71 -0.55
C MET A 474 16.90 20.13 -0.10
N GLN A 475 18.18 20.41 0.16
CA GLN A 475 18.65 21.73 0.59
C GLN A 475 18.30 22.82 -0.42
N ARG A 476 18.53 22.55 -1.71
CA ARG A 476 18.16 23.46 -2.79
C ARG A 476 16.66 23.77 -2.80
N LYS A 477 15.81 22.75 -2.70
CA LYS A 477 14.35 22.92 -2.73
C LYS A 477 13.82 23.64 -1.49
N ILE A 478 14.38 23.39 -0.31
CA ILE A 478 14.02 24.12 0.90
C ILE A 478 14.36 25.60 0.76
N LYS A 479 15.51 25.93 0.17
CA LYS A 479 15.86 27.32 -0.15
C LYS A 479 14.85 27.95 -1.12
N GLU A 480 14.39 27.22 -2.13
CA GLU A 480 13.32 27.69 -3.02
C GLU A 480 12.00 27.94 -2.28
N VAL A 481 11.59 27.03 -1.39
CA VAL A 481 10.38 27.21 -0.56
C VAL A 481 10.52 28.43 0.35
N GLN A 482 11.69 28.65 0.96
CA GLN A 482 11.94 29.82 1.80
C GLN A 482 11.89 31.13 1.01
N LEU A 483 12.36 31.14 -0.23
CA LEU A 483 12.39 32.33 -1.08
C LEU A 483 11.04 32.62 -1.76
N ASN A 484 10.33 31.57 -2.21
CA ASN A 484 9.18 31.70 -3.10
C ASN A 484 7.86 31.16 -2.52
N GLY A 485 7.89 30.49 -1.37
CA GLY A 485 6.76 29.73 -0.80
C GLY A 485 6.52 28.37 -1.47
N GLU A 486 7.15 28.10 -2.61
CA GLU A 486 7.01 26.85 -3.36
C GLU A 486 8.28 26.43 -4.09
N VAL A 487 8.36 25.15 -4.43
CA VAL A 487 9.42 24.62 -5.32
C VAL A 487 9.05 24.94 -6.76
N ILE A 488 9.91 25.67 -7.47
CA ILE A 488 9.64 26.07 -8.84
C ILE A 488 10.00 24.91 -9.77
N ARG A 489 8.98 24.30 -10.36
CA ARG A 489 9.19 23.30 -11.42
C ARG A 489 9.05 23.99 -12.77
N PRO A 490 10.16 24.35 -13.45
CA PRO A 490 10.05 24.96 -14.78
C PRO A 490 9.30 24.01 -15.70
N SER A 491 8.31 24.52 -16.42
CA SER A 491 7.68 23.76 -17.49
C SER A 491 8.78 23.34 -18.46
N ILE A 492 9.03 22.04 -18.58
CA ILE A 492 9.83 21.51 -19.67
C ILE A 492 8.98 21.71 -20.92
N ASN A 493 9.12 22.90 -21.52
CA ASN A 493 8.69 23.09 -22.89
C ASN A 493 9.45 22.05 -23.69
N ARG A 494 8.74 21.04 -24.21
CA ARG A 494 9.32 20.19 -25.23
C ARG A 494 9.90 21.15 -26.25
N SER A 495 11.21 21.08 -26.48
CA SER A 495 11.75 21.67 -27.70
C SER A 495 10.82 21.18 -28.80
N LYS A 496 10.16 22.09 -29.51
CA LYS A 496 9.55 21.76 -30.79
C LYS A 496 10.73 21.45 -31.71
N THR A 497 11.39 20.32 -31.48
CA THR A 497 12.13 19.68 -32.55
C THR A 497 11.08 19.51 -33.62
N GLY A 498 11.28 20.11 -34.80
CA GLY A 498 10.44 19.80 -35.97
C GLY A 498 10.39 18.30 -36.26
N LEU A 499 11.31 17.54 -35.64
CA LEU A 499 11.40 16.09 -35.62
C LEU A 499 10.25 15.44 -34.86
N THR A 500 9.50 14.64 -35.59
CA THR A 500 8.50 13.70 -35.12
C THR A 500 9.17 12.48 -34.47
N LYS A 501 8.44 11.83 -33.55
CA LYS A 501 8.83 10.54 -32.97
C LYS A 501 9.14 9.47 -34.03
N LYS A 502 8.47 9.55 -35.19
CA LYS A 502 8.66 8.64 -36.33
C LYS A 502 10.00 8.85 -37.03
N GLU A 503 10.46 10.10 -37.18
CA GLU A 503 11.76 10.39 -37.79
C GLU A 503 12.92 9.86 -36.94
N LEU A 504 12.87 10.02 -35.62
CA LEU A 504 13.87 9.44 -34.72
C LEU A 504 13.87 7.90 -34.78
N GLN A 505 12.70 7.27 -34.90
CA GLN A 505 12.61 5.82 -35.09
C GLN A 505 13.22 5.36 -36.43
N LEU A 506 12.96 6.11 -37.51
CA LEU A 506 13.51 5.81 -38.84
C LEU A 506 15.02 5.98 -38.88
N GLU A 507 15.54 7.01 -38.19
CA GLU A 507 16.97 7.22 -38.04
C GLU A 507 17.64 6.05 -37.31
N LEU A 508 17.09 5.63 -36.16
CA LEU A 508 17.63 4.48 -35.42
C LEU A 508 17.62 3.21 -36.25
N ARG A 509 16.60 3.03 -37.11
CA ARG A 509 16.55 1.91 -38.06
C ARG A 509 17.63 1.98 -39.12
N SER A 510 17.83 3.17 -39.69
CA SER A 510 18.89 3.40 -40.67
C SER A 510 20.25 3.13 -40.05
N LEU A 511 20.48 3.61 -38.84
CA LEU A 511 21.73 3.43 -38.11
C LEU A 511 21.95 1.96 -37.74
N ALA A 512 20.92 1.25 -37.27
CA ALA A 512 21.00 -0.19 -37.00
C ALA A 512 21.37 -0.98 -38.26
N LYS A 513 20.76 -0.64 -39.41
CA LYS A 513 21.08 -1.27 -40.70
C LYS A 513 22.53 -1.00 -41.13
N LYS A 514 23.04 0.21 -40.88
CA LYS A 514 24.43 0.60 -41.17
C LYS A 514 25.43 -0.14 -40.29
N LEU A 515 25.11 -0.33 -39.02
CA LEU A 515 25.99 -0.98 -38.04
C LEU A 515 25.91 -2.52 -38.09
N GLY A 516 24.84 -3.09 -38.67
CA GLY A 516 24.58 -4.53 -38.64
C GLY A 516 24.22 -5.07 -37.24
N ARG A 517 24.00 -4.18 -36.28
CA ARG A 517 23.62 -4.47 -34.89
C ARG A 517 22.77 -3.33 -34.32
N LEU A 518 22.21 -3.53 -33.13
CA LEU A 518 21.47 -2.48 -32.44
C LEU A 518 22.40 -1.31 -32.06
N PRO A 519 22.00 -0.05 -32.33
CA PRO A 519 22.75 1.13 -31.91
C PRO A 519 22.76 1.27 -30.38
N THR A 520 23.93 1.52 -29.82
CA THR A 520 24.14 1.95 -28.43
C THR A 520 23.99 3.48 -28.32
N PRO A 521 23.89 4.03 -27.10
CA PRO A 521 23.95 5.48 -26.91
C PRO A 521 25.23 6.10 -27.51
N GLU A 522 26.39 5.45 -27.32
CA GLU A 522 27.65 5.92 -27.89
C GLU A 522 27.62 5.90 -29.43
N ASP A 523 27.02 4.88 -30.05
CA ASP A 523 26.88 4.85 -31.51
C ASP A 523 26.06 6.01 -32.06
N VAL A 524 25.10 6.53 -31.29
CA VAL A 524 24.28 7.66 -31.72
C VAL A 524 24.98 8.98 -31.51
N GLU A 525 25.83 9.08 -30.49
CA GLU A 525 26.72 10.24 -30.34
C GLU A 525 27.77 10.31 -31.44
N ILE A 526 28.29 9.15 -31.89
CA ILE A 526 29.37 9.08 -32.88
C ILE A 526 28.83 9.09 -34.33
N TYR A 527 27.76 8.34 -34.60
CA TYR A 527 27.27 8.07 -35.96
C TYR A 527 25.83 8.53 -36.20
N GLY A 528 25.13 8.97 -35.15
CA GLY A 528 23.74 9.39 -35.24
C GLY A 528 23.58 10.75 -35.92
N LYS A 529 22.46 10.92 -36.60
CA LYS A 529 22.11 12.22 -37.22
C LYS A 529 21.72 13.28 -36.20
N TYR A 530 21.28 12.86 -35.01
CA TYR A 530 20.82 13.74 -33.95
C TYR A 530 21.52 13.39 -32.64
N ASP A 531 21.72 14.39 -31.78
CA ASP A 531 22.31 14.23 -30.45
C ASP A 531 21.50 13.24 -29.59
N LEU A 532 22.17 12.41 -28.80
CA LEU A 532 21.56 11.45 -27.87
C LEU A 532 20.49 12.11 -26.97
N LYS A 533 20.69 13.35 -26.55
CA LYS A 533 19.73 14.12 -25.75
C LYS A 533 18.38 14.28 -26.47
N VAL A 534 18.36 14.40 -27.80
CA VAL A 534 17.13 14.48 -28.59
C VAL A 534 16.32 13.19 -28.46
N TYR A 535 16.98 12.04 -28.47
CA TYR A 535 16.33 10.74 -28.25
C TYR A 535 15.85 10.60 -26.81
N LEU A 536 16.66 10.95 -25.82
CA LEU A 536 16.30 10.84 -24.40
C LEU A 536 15.18 11.82 -23.98
N ASN A 537 15.01 12.92 -24.70
CA ASN A 537 13.89 13.84 -24.54
C ASN A 537 12.56 13.27 -25.07
N VAL A 538 12.61 12.42 -26.10
CA VAL A 538 11.42 11.80 -26.73
C VAL A 538 11.10 10.42 -26.15
N PHE A 539 12.12 9.65 -25.79
CA PHE A 539 12.02 8.29 -25.27
C PHE A 539 12.54 8.22 -23.83
N PRO A 540 11.80 7.65 -22.87
CA PRO A 540 12.17 7.71 -21.46
C PRO A 540 13.49 7.01 -21.08
N THR A 541 13.93 6.04 -21.89
CA THR A 541 15.18 5.29 -21.76
C THR A 541 15.67 4.88 -23.15
N TRP A 542 16.96 4.55 -23.28
CA TRP A 542 17.53 4.04 -24.54
C TRP A 542 16.83 2.76 -25.03
N GLY A 543 16.61 1.80 -24.12
CA GLY A 543 15.88 0.57 -24.46
C GLY A 543 14.46 0.84 -24.98
N LYS A 544 13.79 1.91 -24.50
CA LYS A 544 12.49 2.34 -25.05
C LYS A 544 12.61 3.00 -26.42
N ALA A 545 13.71 3.66 -26.74
CA ALA A 545 13.98 4.20 -28.08
C ALA A 545 14.14 3.07 -29.10
N ILE A 546 14.99 2.08 -28.79
CA ILE A 546 15.22 0.89 -29.61
C ILE A 546 13.93 0.08 -29.80
N LYS A 547 13.19 -0.18 -28.71
CA LYS A 547 11.90 -0.90 -28.78
C LYS A 547 10.85 -0.12 -29.57
N ALA A 548 10.79 1.20 -29.43
CA ALA A 548 9.86 2.03 -30.21
C ALA A 548 10.21 2.06 -31.70
N ALA A 549 11.49 1.94 -32.05
CA ALA A 549 11.93 1.75 -33.42
C ALA A 549 11.60 0.36 -33.97
N LYS A 550 11.04 -0.57 -33.18
CA LYS A 550 10.78 -1.98 -33.57
C LYS A 550 12.05 -2.65 -34.15
N LEU A 551 13.19 -2.37 -33.53
CA LEU A 551 14.41 -3.08 -33.86
C LEU A 551 14.45 -4.37 -33.03
N GLU A 552 14.55 -5.50 -33.71
CA GLU A 552 14.63 -6.81 -33.07
C GLU A 552 16.07 -7.08 -32.64
N ILE A 553 16.23 -7.69 -31.47
CA ILE A 553 17.50 -8.32 -31.07
C ILE A 553 17.48 -9.68 -31.78
N SER A 554 18.31 -9.87 -32.81
CA SER A 554 18.57 -11.21 -33.31
C SER A 554 19.44 -11.93 -32.27
N ASP A 555 18.86 -12.87 -31.53
CA ASP A 555 19.57 -13.78 -30.61
C ASP A 555 20.41 -14.81 -31.39
N GLU A 556 21.32 -14.35 -32.26
CA GLU A 556 22.31 -15.19 -32.92
C GLU A 556 23.69 -14.90 -32.37
N LYS A 557 23.97 -15.47 -31.19
CA LYS A 557 25.28 -15.99 -30.74
C LYS A 557 25.16 -16.52 -29.30
N LYS A 558 24.54 -17.70 -29.17
CA LYS A 558 24.96 -18.70 -28.18
C LYS A 558 25.58 -19.84 -28.98
N CYS A 559 26.90 -19.77 -29.15
CA CYS A 559 27.73 -20.96 -29.29
C CYS A 559 28.45 -21.13 -27.97
#